data_AF-A0ABC8TFS8-F1
#
_entry.id   AF-A0ABC8TFS8-F1
#
_cell.length_a   1.000
_cell.length_b   1.000
_cell.length_c   1.000
_cell.angle_alpha   90.00
_cell.angle_beta   90.00
_cell.angle_gamma   90.00
#
_symmetry.space_group_name_H-M   'P 1'
#
loop_
_entity.id
_entity.type
_entity.pdbx_description
1 polymer ?
#
loop_
_entity_poly.entity_id
_entity_poly.type
_entity_poly.pdbx_seq_one_letter_code
_entity_poly.pdbx_strand_id
1 'polypeptide(L)'
;MAPPAQSQRSPSPSQPSGKGEVSDLKMQLRRLAGSQAPGADDSKRELFKKVISYMTIGIDVSSVFSEMVMCSATSDVVLKKMCYLYVGNYAKYNPELALLTINFLLRDCKDEDPMIRGLALRSLCSLRVANLVEYLVDPLRLGLKDGNSYVRTVAVVGVLKLYHISVSTCLDEDFPATLKHLMLNDQDAQVRIFSSV
;
A
#
# COMPACT_ATOMS: atom_id res chain seq x y z
N MET A 1 -31.26 33.82 37.74
CA MET A 1 -30.51 34.49 36.66
C MET A 1 -30.27 33.45 35.58
N ALA A 2 -31.00 33.54 34.46
CA ALA A 2 -30.96 32.57 33.35
C ALA A 2 -29.67 32.74 32.51
N PRO A 3 -29.24 31.72 31.74
CA PRO A 3 -27.86 31.56 31.27
C PRO A 3 -27.57 32.35 29.97
N PRO A 4 -26.29 32.59 29.62
CA PRO A 4 -25.94 33.12 28.31
C PRO A 4 -26.00 32.00 27.24
N ALA A 5 -26.70 32.30 26.14
CA ALA A 5 -26.95 31.40 25.01
C ALA A 5 -25.65 31.02 24.28
N GLN A 6 -25.43 29.71 24.10
CA GLN A 6 -24.40 29.18 23.21
C GLN A 6 -24.86 29.34 21.77
N SER A 7 -24.13 30.17 21.01
CA SER A 7 -24.38 30.42 19.58
C SER A 7 -24.08 29.16 18.77
N GLN A 8 -25.14 28.48 18.31
CA GLN A 8 -25.05 27.38 17.35
C GLN A 8 -24.59 27.94 16.00
N ARG A 9 -23.35 27.66 15.60
CA ARG A 9 -22.93 27.86 14.21
C ARG A 9 -23.59 26.79 13.35
N SER A 10 -24.49 27.22 12.46
CA SER A 10 -25.04 26.41 11.38
C SER A 10 -23.95 26.11 10.34
N PRO A 11 -23.92 24.90 9.74
CA PRO A 11 -23.02 24.60 8.63
C PRO A 11 -23.46 25.35 7.36
N SER A 12 -22.48 25.89 6.62
CA SER A 12 -22.69 26.65 5.39
C SER A 12 -23.25 25.79 4.23
N PRO A 13 -24.03 26.34 3.28
CA PRO A 13 -24.89 25.56 2.38
C PRO A 13 -24.21 24.95 1.14
N SER A 14 -22.88 24.86 1.09
CA SER A 14 -22.15 24.55 -0.16
C SER A 14 -21.26 23.32 -0.10
N GLN A 15 -21.39 22.45 0.92
CA GLN A 15 -20.72 21.15 0.88
C GLN A 15 -21.51 20.22 -0.05
N PRO A 16 -20.93 19.73 -1.16
CA PRO A 16 -21.54 18.65 -1.90
C PRO A 16 -21.72 17.49 -0.93
N SER A 17 -22.91 16.88 -0.95
CA SER A 17 -23.25 15.81 -0.03
C SER A 17 -22.42 14.58 -0.42
N GLY A 18 -21.18 14.50 0.08
CA GLY A 18 -20.15 13.57 -0.40
C GLY A 18 -20.59 12.09 -0.34
N LYS A 19 -21.61 11.77 0.46
CA LYS A 19 -22.21 10.43 0.50
C LYS A 19 -22.80 9.99 -0.84
N GLY A 20 -23.44 10.88 -1.60
CA GLY A 20 -24.01 10.56 -2.91
C GLY A 20 -22.92 10.29 -3.94
N GLU A 21 -21.94 11.19 -4.02
CA GLU A 21 -20.82 11.07 -4.95
C GLU A 21 -19.95 9.83 -4.69
N VAL A 22 -19.72 9.48 -3.42
CA VAL A 22 -18.96 8.27 -3.06
C VAL A 22 -19.73 7.00 -3.42
N SER A 23 -21.05 6.99 -3.27
CA SER A 23 -21.90 5.87 -3.73
C SER A 23 -21.84 5.70 -5.24
N ASP A 24 -21.87 6.80 -6.00
CA ASP A 24 -21.74 6.77 -7.46
C ASP A 24 -20.37 6.29 -7.90
N LEU A 25 -19.29 6.74 -7.24
CA LEU A 25 -17.93 6.25 -7.48
C LEU A 25 -17.83 4.74 -7.23
N LYS A 26 -18.43 4.26 -6.13
CA LYS A 26 -18.47 2.83 -5.82
C LYS A 26 -19.10 2.03 -6.96
N MET A 27 -20.25 2.49 -7.45
CA MET A 27 -20.96 1.82 -8.54
C MET A 27 -20.14 1.83 -9.84
N GLN A 28 -19.48 2.94 -10.17
CA GLN A 28 -18.64 3.05 -11.36
C GLN A 28 -17.41 2.12 -11.28
N LEU A 29 -16.73 2.08 -10.14
CA LEU A 29 -15.61 1.16 -9.93
C LEU A 29 -16.06 -0.30 -10.03
N ARG A 30 -17.20 -0.64 -9.44
CA ARG A 30 -17.75 -2.00 -9.50
C ARG A 30 -18.08 -2.44 -10.93
N ARG A 31 -18.49 -1.53 -11.81
CA ARG A 31 -18.71 -1.83 -13.24
C ARG A 31 -17.41 -2.13 -13.99
N LEU A 32 -16.29 -1.53 -13.56
CA LEU A 32 -14.98 -1.75 -14.16
C LEU A 32 -14.19 -2.89 -13.48
N ALA A 33 -14.63 -3.35 -12.32
CA ALA A 33 -14.01 -4.46 -11.60
C ALA A 33 -14.01 -5.73 -12.47
N GLY A 34 -12.82 -6.29 -12.72
CA GLY A 34 -12.64 -7.46 -13.59
C GLY A 34 -12.73 -7.17 -15.09
N SER A 35 -13.03 -5.94 -15.52
CA SER A 35 -13.01 -5.60 -16.94
C SER A 35 -11.58 -5.54 -17.47
N GLN A 36 -11.33 -6.26 -18.58
CA GLN A 36 -10.09 -6.25 -19.36
C GLN A 36 -10.29 -5.66 -20.77
N ALA A 37 -11.38 -4.91 -20.98
CA ALA A 37 -11.61 -4.25 -22.26
C ALA A 37 -10.52 -3.21 -22.56
N PRO A 38 -10.16 -2.97 -23.84
CA PRO A 38 -9.25 -1.88 -24.21
C PRO A 38 -9.74 -0.53 -23.64
N GLY A 39 -8.85 0.23 -22.99
CA GLY A 39 -9.18 1.51 -22.34
C GLY A 39 -9.86 1.39 -20.96
N ALA A 40 -10.11 0.18 -20.45
CA ALA A 40 -10.65 -0.02 -19.11
C ALA A 40 -9.70 0.52 -18.03
N ASP A 41 -8.39 0.33 -18.20
CA ASP A 41 -7.40 0.79 -17.23
C ASP A 41 -7.27 2.32 -17.20
N ASP A 42 -7.43 3.00 -18.34
CA ASP A 42 -7.53 4.46 -18.39
C ASP A 42 -8.76 4.97 -17.63
N SER A 43 -9.90 4.29 -17.82
CA SER A 43 -11.14 4.61 -17.09
C SER A 43 -10.97 4.39 -15.58
N LYS A 44 -10.32 3.28 -15.17
CA LYS A 44 -9.99 3.02 -13.76
C LYS A 44 -9.06 4.09 -13.19
N ARG A 45 -8.07 4.56 -13.96
CA ARG A 45 -7.13 5.62 -13.55
C ARG A 45 -7.87 6.91 -13.24
N GLU A 46 -8.83 7.30 -14.07
CA GLU A 46 -9.66 8.49 -13.80
C GLU A 46 -10.51 8.35 -12.53
N LEU A 47 -11.08 7.18 -12.27
CA LEU A 47 -11.80 6.92 -11.03
C LEU A 47 -10.88 6.92 -9.81
N PHE A 48 -9.69 6.33 -9.90
CA PHE A 48 -8.71 6.29 -8.81
C PHE A 48 -8.22 7.70 -8.46
N LYS A 49 -8.00 8.57 -9.47
CA LYS A 49 -7.70 9.98 -9.24
C LYS A 49 -8.81 10.69 -8.45
N LYS A 50 -10.08 10.44 -8.79
CA LYS A 50 -11.22 11.01 -8.04
C LYS A 50 -11.27 10.51 -6.60
N VAL A 51 -11.09 9.20 -6.38
CA VAL A 51 -11.03 8.61 -5.03
C VAL A 51 -9.91 9.23 -4.20
N ILE A 52 -8.70 9.36 -4.77
CA ILE A 52 -7.56 9.98 -4.10
C ILE A 52 -7.81 11.47 -3.82
N SER A 53 -8.45 12.19 -4.75
CA SER A 53 -8.83 13.59 -4.54
C SER A 53 -9.78 13.74 -3.35
N TYR A 54 -10.85 12.95 -3.29
CA TYR A 54 -11.78 12.93 -2.15
C TYR A 54 -11.10 12.55 -0.84
N MET A 55 -10.25 11.53 -0.84
CA MET A 55 -9.45 11.15 0.32
C MET A 55 -8.55 12.29 0.79
N THR A 56 -7.96 13.06 -0.14
CA THR A 56 -7.03 14.17 0.15
C THR A 56 -7.73 15.37 0.78
N ILE A 57 -8.99 15.64 0.41
CA ILE A 57 -9.81 16.70 1.02
C ILE A 57 -10.57 16.24 2.26
N GLY A 58 -10.33 15.00 2.72
CA GLY A 58 -10.89 14.46 3.96
C GLY A 58 -12.29 13.85 3.85
N ILE A 59 -12.79 13.60 2.63
CA ILE A 59 -14.03 12.84 2.43
C ILE A 59 -13.73 11.35 2.67
N ASP A 60 -14.54 10.70 3.51
CA ASP A 60 -14.39 9.28 3.74
C ASP A 60 -14.86 8.44 2.55
N VAL A 61 -13.90 7.83 1.88
CA VAL A 61 -14.04 6.87 0.77
C VAL A 61 -13.69 5.45 1.20
N SER A 62 -13.71 5.12 2.50
CA SER A 62 -13.46 3.75 3.00
C SER A 62 -14.40 2.71 2.39
N SER A 63 -15.63 3.12 2.06
CA SER A 63 -16.67 2.24 1.50
C SER A 63 -16.36 1.68 0.11
N VAL A 64 -15.38 2.23 -0.62
CA VAL A 64 -14.96 1.74 -1.95
C VAL A 64 -13.76 0.80 -1.92
N PHE A 65 -13.31 0.39 -0.73
CA PHE A 65 -12.07 -0.37 -0.55
C PHE A 65 -12.03 -1.65 -1.41
N SER A 66 -13.08 -2.46 -1.36
CA SER A 66 -13.17 -3.70 -2.12
C SER A 66 -13.09 -3.44 -3.62
N GLU A 67 -13.79 -2.43 -4.12
CA GLU A 67 -13.78 -2.06 -5.52
C GLU A 67 -12.40 -1.54 -5.97
N MET A 68 -11.70 -0.75 -5.15
CA MET A 68 -10.34 -0.30 -5.42
C MET A 68 -9.36 -1.48 -5.53
N VAL A 69 -9.46 -2.47 -4.64
CA VAL A 69 -8.62 -3.68 -4.67
C VAL A 69 -8.94 -4.58 -5.87
N MET A 70 -10.22 -4.73 -6.24
CA MET A 70 -10.60 -5.50 -7.42
C MET A 70 -10.14 -4.83 -8.72
N CYS A 71 -10.26 -3.51 -8.82
CA CYS A 71 -9.80 -2.76 -10.00
C CYS A 71 -8.28 -2.72 -10.15
N SER A 72 -7.52 -2.97 -9.08
CA SER A 72 -6.06 -3.04 -9.12
C SER A 72 -5.52 -4.44 -9.50
N ALA A 73 -6.39 -5.39 -9.83
CA ALA A 73 -6.00 -6.67 -10.45
C ALA A 73 -5.66 -6.48 -11.94
N THR A 74 -4.53 -5.81 -12.19
CA THR A 74 -3.97 -5.48 -13.50
C THR A 74 -2.43 -5.45 -13.41
N SER A 75 -1.74 -5.58 -14.52
CA SER A 75 -0.30 -5.33 -14.64
C SER A 75 0.06 -3.83 -14.70
N ASP A 76 -0.94 -2.95 -14.71
CA ASP A 76 -0.74 -1.51 -14.71
C ASP A 76 -0.14 -1.01 -13.37
N VAL A 77 1.17 -0.77 -13.38
CA VAL A 77 1.94 -0.32 -12.22
C VAL A 77 1.42 1.01 -11.65
N VAL A 78 0.84 1.89 -12.47
CA VAL A 78 0.31 3.17 -11.97
C VAL A 78 -0.98 2.96 -11.18
N LEU A 79 -1.86 2.08 -11.65
CA LEU A 79 -3.05 1.69 -10.89
C LEU A 79 -2.68 1.01 -9.57
N LYS A 80 -1.65 0.14 -9.58
CA LYS A 80 -1.10 -0.44 -8.35
C LYS A 80 -0.61 0.65 -7.38
N LYS A 81 0.20 1.60 -7.84
CA LYS A 81 0.70 2.73 -7.01
C LYS A 81 -0.44 3.54 -6.39
N MET A 82 -1.45 3.88 -7.18
CA MET A 82 -2.63 4.62 -6.71
C MET A 82 -3.43 3.80 -5.69
N CYS A 83 -3.61 2.49 -5.92
CA CYS A 83 -4.27 1.60 -4.97
C CYS A 83 -3.49 1.52 -3.66
N TYR A 84 -2.17 1.31 -3.71
CA TYR A 84 -1.30 1.19 -2.52
C TYR A 84 -1.32 2.46 -1.67
N LEU A 85 -1.32 3.64 -2.29
CA LEU A 85 -1.49 4.91 -1.60
C LEU A 85 -2.82 4.96 -0.83
N TYR A 86 -3.92 4.57 -1.50
CA TYR A 86 -5.25 4.55 -0.90
C TYR A 86 -5.36 3.55 0.26
N VAL A 87 -5.02 2.27 0.04
CA VAL A 87 -5.18 1.23 1.08
C VAL A 87 -4.26 1.50 2.28
N GLY A 88 -3.04 1.99 2.02
CA GLY A 88 -2.09 2.35 3.07
C GLY A 88 -2.57 3.51 3.95
N ASN A 89 -3.27 4.49 3.39
CA ASN A 89 -3.86 5.59 4.16
C ASN A 89 -4.91 5.08 5.15
N TYR A 90 -5.77 4.14 4.72
CA TYR A 90 -6.85 3.58 5.54
C TYR A 90 -6.36 2.55 6.56
N ALA A 91 -5.35 1.76 6.22
CA ALA A 91 -4.73 0.78 7.11
C ALA A 91 -4.20 1.41 8.42
N LYS A 92 -3.78 2.69 8.39
CA LYS A 92 -3.24 3.38 9.56
C LYS A 92 -4.28 3.58 10.68
N TYR A 93 -5.55 3.74 10.34
CA TYR A 93 -6.59 4.14 11.31
C TYR A 93 -7.71 3.09 11.46
N ASN A 94 -7.73 2.05 10.63
CA ASN A 94 -8.73 0.99 10.67
C ASN A 94 -8.05 -0.40 10.69
N PRO A 95 -8.07 -1.12 11.82
CA PRO A 95 -7.43 -2.44 11.95
C PRO A 95 -7.96 -3.50 10.98
N GLU A 96 -9.26 -3.51 10.67
CA GLU A 96 -9.84 -4.47 9.73
C GLU A 96 -9.31 -4.22 8.32
N LEU A 97 -9.29 -2.96 7.88
CA LEU A 97 -8.70 -2.58 6.60
C LEU A 97 -7.19 -2.78 6.57
N ALA A 98 -6.52 -2.68 7.72
CA ALA A 98 -5.09 -2.95 7.82
C ALA A 98 -4.75 -4.41 7.50
N LEU A 99 -5.49 -5.36 8.08
CA LEU A 99 -5.30 -6.78 7.80
C LEU A 99 -5.59 -7.12 6.33
N LEU A 100 -6.68 -6.56 5.76
CA LEU A 100 -6.98 -6.71 4.34
C LEU A 100 -5.87 -6.13 3.45
N THR A 101 -5.32 -4.97 3.82
CA THR A 101 -4.20 -4.34 3.12
C THR A 101 -2.94 -5.19 3.16
N ILE A 102 -2.61 -5.77 4.32
CA ILE A 102 -1.48 -6.68 4.48
C ILE A 102 -1.65 -7.89 3.56
N ASN A 103 -2.80 -8.57 3.62
CA ASN A 103 -3.06 -9.74 2.78
C ASN A 103 -3.01 -9.42 1.28
N PHE A 104 -3.56 -8.28 0.88
CA PHE A 104 -3.48 -7.78 -0.49
C PHE A 104 -2.03 -7.55 -0.95
N LEU A 105 -1.21 -6.87 -0.16
CA LEU A 105 0.19 -6.61 -0.50
C LEU A 105 1.03 -7.89 -0.47
N LEU A 106 0.78 -8.82 0.45
CA LEU A 106 1.46 -10.13 0.50
C LEU A 106 1.20 -10.95 -0.76
N ARG A 107 -0.01 -10.89 -1.32
CA ARG A 107 -0.32 -11.51 -2.62
C ARG A 107 0.49 -10.84 -3.73
N ASP A 108 0.50 -9.51 -3.79
CA ASP A 108 1.21 -8.77 -4.83
C ASP A 108 2.76 -8.87 -4.69
N CYS A 109 3.29 -9.22 -3.50
CA CYS A 109 4.70 -9.60 -3.33
C CYS A 109 5.08 -10.90 -4.06
N LYS A 110 4.10 -11.67 -4.53
CA LYS A 110 4.29 -12.94 -5.28
C LYS A 110 3.87 -12.81 -6.74
N ASP A 111 3.66 -11.59 -7.24
CA ASP A 111 3.29 -11.31 -8.62
C ASP A 111 4.37 -11.76 -9.61
N GLU A 112 4.01 -12.07 -10.86
CA GLU A 112 4.98 -12.44 -11.90
C GLU A 112 5.85 -11.24 -12.31
N ASP A 113 5.29 -10.02 -12.26
CA ASP A 113 6.01 -8.79 -12.58
C ASP A 113 6.90 -8.35 -11.39
N PRO A 114 8.25 -8.32 -11.56
CA PRO A 114 9.16 -7.86 -10.51
C PRO A 114 8.90 -6.42 -10.06
N MET A 115 8.36 -5.56 -10.93
CA MET A 115 8.03 -4.18 -10.58
C MET A 115 6.86 -4.14 -9.58
N ILE A 116 5.87 -5.01 -9.76
CA ILE A 116 4.74 -5.12 -8.82
C ILE A 116 5.20 -5.75 -7.52
N ARG A 117 6.01 -6.83 -7.56
CA ARG A 117 6.59 -7.45 -6.35
C ARG A 117 7.36 -6.45 -5.50
N GLY A 118 8.32 -5.75 -6.11
CA GLY A 118 9.14 -4.77 -5.40
C GLY A 118 8.31 -3.59 -4.89
N LEU A 119 7.33 -3.10 -5.66
CA LEU A 119 6.45 -2.04 -5.21
C LEU A 119 5.56 -2.46 -4.03
N ALA A 120 5.05 -3.70 -4.05
CA ALA A 120 4.24 -4.27 -2.98
C ALA A 120 5.07 -4.43 -1.70
N LEU A 121 6.27 -5.01 -1.80
CA LEU A 121 7.19 -5.19 -0.69
C LEU A 121 7.56 -3.85 -0.05
N ARG A 122 7.91 -2.85 -0.87
CA ARG A 122 8.21 -1.49 -0.39
C ARG A 122 7.02 -0.87 0.36
N SER A 123 5.81 -1.04 -0.17
CA SER A 123 4.58 -0.52 0.45
C SER A 123 4.30 -1.22 1.78
N LEU A 124 4.43 -2.55 1.81
CA LEU A 124 4.23 -3.38 2.99
C LEU A 124 5.18 -2.97 4.13
N CYS A 125 6.49 -2.87 3.86
CA CYS A 125 7.49 -2.42 4.84
C CYS A 125 7.33 -0.96 5.28
N SER A 126 6.45 -0.18 4.64
CA SER A 126 6.20 1.23 4.97
C SER A 126 4.88 1.44 5.69
N LEU A 127 4.07 0.38 5.87
CA LEU A 127 2.84 0.45 6.65
C LEU A 127 3.14 0.77 8.11
N ARG A 128 2.26 1.55 8.74
CA ARG A 128 2.35 1.92 10.16
C ARG A 128 1.19 1.27 10.92
N VAL A 129 1.26 -0.05 11.06
CA VAL A 129 0.22 -0.89 11.68
C VAL A 129 0.83 -1.65 12.85
N ALA A 130 0.06 -1.84 13.93
CA ALA A 130 0.48 -2.68 15.05
C ALA A 130 0.74 -4.13 14.59
N ASN A 131 1.71 -4.80 15.20
CA ASN A 131 2.07 -6.20 14.90
C ASN A 131 2.47 -6.48 13.45
N LEU A 132 2.85 -5.44 12.67
CA LEU A 132 3.28 -5.61 11.28
C LEU A 132 4.50 -6.54 11.15
N VAL A 133 5.37 -6.55 12.16
CA VAL A 133 6.64 -7.32 12.19
C VAL A 133 6.42 -8.80 11.81
N GLU A 134 5.37 -9.42 12.34
CA GLU A 134 5.04 -10.84 12.11
C GLU A 134 4.76 -11.14 10.62
N TYR A 135 4.32 -10.13 9.86
CA TYR A 135 3.98 -10.27 8.44
C TYR A 135 5.14 -9.91 7.50
N LEU A 136 6.26 -9.39 8.02
CA LEU A 136 7.38 -8.91 7.20
C LEU A 136 8.44 -9.98 6.92
N VAL A 137 8.60 -10.95 7.82
CA VAL A 137 9.71 -11.92 7.76
C VAL A 137 9.72 -12.69 6.44
N ASP A 138 8.62 -13.37 6.11
CA ASP A 138 8.53 -14.19 4.89
C ASP A 138 8.70 -13.39 3.59
N PRO A 139 7.99 -12.27 3.36
CA PRO A 139 8.17 -11.50 2.12
C PRO A 139 9.57 -10.88 2.01
N LEU A 140 10.22 -10.51 3.12
CA LEU A 140 11.62 -10.07 3.10
C LEU A 140 12.56 -11.22 2.74
N ARG A 141 12.39 -12.40 3.35
CA ARG A 141 13.22 -13.58 3.06
C ARG A 141 13.12 -13.99 1.58
N LEU A 142 11.92 -13.95 1.01
CA LEU A 142 11.70 -14.20 -0.41
C LEU A 142 12.31 -13.09 -1.27
N GLY A 143 12.10 -11.81 -0.91
CA GLY A 143 12.62 -10.67 -1.64
C GLY A 143 14.14 -10.63 -1.73
N LEU A 144 14.86 -11.01 -0.67
CA LEU A 144 16.33 -11.11 -0.67
C LEU A 144 16.87 -12.19 -1.63
N LYS A 145 16.05 -13.18 -1.98
CA LYS A 145 16.38 -14.28 -2.88
C LYS A 145 15.72 -14.14 -4.26
N ASP A 146 15.08 -12.99 -4.54
CA ASP A 146 14.37 -12.77 -5.79
C ASP A 146 15.34 -12.76 -6.98
N GLY A 147 14.90 -13.29 -8.12
CA GLY A 147 15.70 -13.30 -9.35
C GLY A 147 15.99 -11.89 -9.88
N ASN A 148 15.13 -10.91 -9.60
CA ASN A 148 15.27 -9.54 -10.07
C ASN A 148 15.98 -8.64 -9.03
N SER A 149 17.00 -7.90 -9.48
CA SER A 149 17.82 -7.05 -8.60
C SER A 149 17.04 -5.87 -7.98
N TYR A 150 15.99 -5.37 -8.65
CA TYR A 150 15.11 -4.35 -8.08
C TYR A 150 14.43 -4.85 -6.80
N VAL A 151 13.89 -6.07 -6.83
CA VAL A 151 13.20 -6.66 -5.68
C VAL A 151 14.19 -6.93 -4.55
N ARG A 152 15.38 -7.46 -4.85
CA ARG A 152 16.44 -7.65 -3.85
C ARG A 152 16.85 -6.34 -3.19
N THR A 153 17.04 -5.27 -3.97
CA THR A 153 17.37 -3.93 -3.44
C THR A 153 16.27 -3.41 -2.51
N VAL A 154 15.00 -3.58 -2.88
CA VAL A 154 13.87 -3.21 -2.01
C VAL A 154 13.86 -4.04 -0.73
N ALA A 155 14.14 -5.35 -0.81
CA ALA A 155 14.16 -6.24 0.34
C ALA A 155 15.27 -5.86 1.33
N VAL A 156 16.46 -5.51 0.84
CA VAL A 156 17.56 -4.98 1.66
C VAL A 156 17.09 -3.76 2.47
N VAL A 157 16.50 -2.77 1.80
CA VAL A 157 15.95 -1.57 2.48
C VAL A 157 14.83 -1.95 3.46
N GLY A 158 14.03 -2.96 3.13
CA GLY A 158 13.00 -3.50 4.01
C GLY A 158 13.56 -4.12 5.29
N VAL A 159 14.67 -4.87 5.20
CA VAL A 159 15.38 -5.41 6.37
C VAL A 159 15.94 -4.29 7.24
N LEU A 160 16.52 -3.24 6.64
CA LEU A 160 17.00 -2.07 7.40
C LEU A 160 15.86 -1.41 8.19
N LYS A 161 14.69 -1.25 7.57
CA LYS A 161 13.49 -0.77 8.27
C LYS A 161 13.05 -1.71 9.39
N LEU A 162 13.05 -3.03 9.14
CA LEU A 162 12.72 -4.01 10.16
C LEU A 162 13.71 -3.94 11.34
N TYR A 163 15.00 -3.76 11.08
CA TYR A 163 16.02 -3.62 12.12
C TYR A 163 15.73 -2.43 13.04
N HIS A 164 15.27 -1.30 12.49
CA HIS A 164 14.85 -0.14 13.30
C HIS A 164 13.58 -0.39 14.12
N ILE A 165 12.72 -1.32 13.71
CA ILE A 165 11.45 -1.62 14.38
C ILE A 165 11.62 -2.75 15.41
N SER A 166 12.37 -3.80 15.06
CA SER A 166 12.60 -4.99 15.88
C SER A 166 13.97 -5.59 15.53
N VAL A 167 14.99 -5.19 16.29
CA VAL A 167 16.34 -5.77 16.19
C VAL A 167 16.32 -7.27 16.47
N SER A 168 15.55 -7.71 17.49
CA SER A 168 15.46 -9.13 17.86
C SER A 168 15.02 -10.01 16.71
N THR A 169 13.92 -9.65 16.03
CA THR A 169 13.41 -10.40 14.88
C THR A 169 14.45 -10.46 13.76
N CYS A 170 15.17 -9.38 13.49
CA CYS A 170 16.23 -9.39 12.48
C CYS A 170 17.38 -10.34 12.81
N LEU A 171 17.76 -10.43 14.08
CA LEU A 171 18.82 -11.32 14.54
C LEU A 171 18.36 -12.78 14.53
N ASP A 172 17.15 -13.05 15.00
CA ASP A 172 16.55 -14.39 15.05
C ASP A 172 16.42 -15.00 13.65
N GLU A 173 16.16 -14.16 12.65
CA GLU A 173 16.01 -14.54 11.23
C GLU A 173 17.32 -14.56 10.44
N ASP A 174 18.45 -14.27 11.08
CA ASP A 174 19.79 -14.21 10.47
C ASP A 174 19.88 -13.33 9.21
N PHE A 175 19.07 -12.26 9.18
CA PHE A 175 19.12 -11.28 8.09
C PHE A 175 20.49 -10.59 7.95
N PRO A 176 21.22 -10.24 9.03
CA PRO A 176 22.55 -9.65 8.89
C PRO A 176 23.54 -10.52 8.11
N ALA A 177 23.55 -11.84 8.33
CA ALA A 177 24.41 -12.74 7.56
C ALA A 177 23.98 -12.80 6.09
N THR A 178 22.67 -12.84 5.84
CA THR A 178 22.12 -12.81 4.48
C THR A 178 22.50 -11.53 3.74
N LEU A 179 22.40 -10.36 4.39
CA LEU A 179 22.81 -9.08 3.82
C LEU A 179 24.31 -9.04 3.53
N LYS A 180 25.15 -9.49 4.48
CA LYS A 180 26.60 -9.59 4.27
C LYS A 180 26.96 -10.47 3.07
N HIS A 181 26.25 -11.59 2.89
CA HIS A 181 26.44 -12.44 1.71
C HIS A 181 26.08 -11.70 0.42
N LEU A 182 24.95 -10.98 0.37
CA LEU A 182 24.56 -10.19 -0.80
C LEU A 182 25.56 -9.08 -1.10
N MET A 183 26.07 -8.36 -0.10
CA MET A 183 27.09 -7.32 -0.28
C MET A 183 28.34 -7.81 -1.02
N LEU A 184 28.77 -9.04 -0.72
CA LEU A 184 30.02 -9.59 -1.22
C LEU A 184 29.83 -10.30 -2.57
N ASN A 185 28.66 -10.91 -2.79
CA ASN A 185 28.47 -11.89 -3.85
C ASN A 185 27.36 -11.56 -4.86
N ASP A 186 26.54 -10.51 -4.65
CA ASP A 186 25.48 -10.18 -5.61
C ASP A 186 26.07 -9.67 -6.94
N GLN A 187 25.54 -10.19 -8.04
CA GLN A 187 25.96 -9.83 -9.40
C GLN A 187 25.64 -8.36 -9.72
N ASP A 188 24.57 -7.81 -9.12
CA ASP A 188 24.15 -6.43 -9.31
C ASP A 188 24.86 -5.49 -8.33
N ALA A 189 25.56 -4.49 -8.86
CA ALA A 189 26.30 -3.53 -8.04
C ALA A 189 25.39 -2.66 -7.14
N GLN A 190 24.15 -2.37 -7.56
CA GLN A 190 23.22 -1.57 -6.77
C GLN A 190 22.81 -2.32 -5.50
N VAL A 191 22.55 -3.63 -5.61
CA VAL A 191 22.22 -4.47 -4.44
C VAL A 191 23.37 -4.47 -3.43
N ARG A 192 24.62 -4.54 -3.92
CA ARG A 192 25.82 -4.49 -3.07
C ARG A 192 25.97 -3.15 -2.33
N ILE A 193 25.74 -2.03 -3.01
CA ILE A 193 25.85 -0.68 -2.41
C ILE A 193 24.77 -0.47 -1.35
N PHE A 194 23.50 -0.77 -1.65
CA PHE A 194 22.40 -0.53 -0.71
C PHE A 194 22.47 -1.40 0.55
N SER A 195 23.16 -2.54 0.48
CA SER A 195 23.39 -3.40 1.64
C SER A 195 24.51 -2.88 2.57
N SER A 196 25.24 -1.84 2.17
CA SER A 196 26.38 -1.26 2.92
C SER A 196 26.02 -0.07 3.82
N VAL A 197 24.76 0.38 3.80
CA VAL A 197 24.24 1.55 4.54
C VAL A 197 23.42 1.08 5.73
#